data_AF-A0A6A4AYA4-F1
#
_entry.id   AF-A0A6A4AYA4-F1
#
_cell.length_a   1.000
_cell.length_b   1.000
_cell.length_c   1.000
_cell.angle_alpha   90.00
_cell.angle_beta   90.00
_cell.angle_gamma   90.00
#
_symmetry.space_group_name_H-M   'P 1'
#
loop_
_entity.id
_entity.type
_entity.pdbx_description
1 polymer ?
#
loop_
_entity_poly.entity_id
_entity_poly.type
_entity_poly.pdbx_seq_one_letter_code
_entity_poly.pdbx_strand_id
1 'polypeptide(L)'
;RGRIRTEQNSAFIDDIYWTANASPVFNESYGGKNIVVVLDNAPAHRETEERVKPHDDLVLLRLAPYSTMCNPTEGCFSVLKANIKEHLALNRESICDRTSMVDEDGIVLTVKRCTMRFSERAAHASM
;
A
#
# COMPACT_ATOMS: atom_id res chain seq x y z
N ARG A 1 14.03 5.92 17.14
CA ARG A 1 12.57 5.79 16.86
C ARG A 1 12.28 6.72 15.68
N GLY A 2 12.11 6.17 14.48
CA GLY A 2 11.98 6.97 13.25
C GLY A 2 10.75 7.86 13.32
N ARG A 3 10.94 9.17 13.21
CA ARG A 3 9.86 10.16 13.15
C ARG A 3 9.15 9.91 11.82
N ILE A 4 7.96 9.31 11.86
CA ILE A 4 7.11 9.23 10.68
C ILE A 4 6.89 10.67 10.23
N ARG A 5 7.25 10.98 8.99
CA ARG A 5 7.21 12.34 8.46
C ARG A 5 5.76 12.68 8.17
N THR A 6 5.05 13.19 9.18
CA THR A 6 3.64 13.57 9.08
C THR A 6 3.34 14.48 7.88
N GLU A 7 4.29 15.33 7.49
CA GLU A 7 4.22 16.18 6.29
C GLU A 7 4.05 15.39 4.99
N GLN A 8 4.63 14.18 4.90
CA GLN A 8 4.48 13.32 3.74
C GLN A 8 3.05 12.78 3.64
N ASN A 9 2.42 12.48 4.77
CA ASN A 9 1.05 11.99 4.79
C ASN A 9 0.08 13.05 4.28
N SER A 10 0.21 14.31 4.73
CA SER A 10 -0.67 15.40 4.24
C SER A 10 -0.46 15.67 2.75
N ALA A 11 0.80 15.70 2.28
CA ALA A 11 1.10 15.87 0.86
C ALA A 11 0.54 14.73 0.00
N PHE A 12 0.55 13.51 0.52
CA PHE A 12 0.00 12.35 -0.17
C PHE A 12 -1.53 12.40 -0.29
N ILE A 13 -2.23 12.92 0.73
CA ILE A 13 -3.68 13.13 0.66
C ILE A 13 -4.05 14.17 -0.41
N ASP A 14 -3.28 15.26 -0.50
CA ASP A 14 -3.46 16.25 -1.57
C ASP A 14 -3.25 15.62 -2.95
N ASP A 15 -2.24 14.76 -3.10
CA ASP A 15 -1.96 14.05 -4.36
C ASP A 15 -3.11 13.09 -4.75
N ILE A 16 -3.67 12.36 -3.78
CA ILE A 16 -4.87 11.53 -3.99
C ILE A 16 -6.04 12.39 -4.48
N TYR A 17 -6.27 13.52 -3.83
CA TYR A 17 -7.36 14.43 -4.18
C TYR A 17 -7.23 14.95 -5.63
N TRP A 18 -6.05 15.44 -6.01
CA TRP A 18 -5.80 15.91 -7.38
C TRP A 18 -5.90 14.78 -8.39
N THR A 19 -5.37 13.60 -8.07
CA THR A 19 -5.43 12.43 -8.95
C THR A 19 -6.87 11.97 -9.18
N ALA A 20 -7.69 11.94 -8.12
CA ALA A 20 -9.11 11.61 -8.24
C ALA A 20 -9.86 12.62 -9.12
N ASN A 21 -9.63 13.92 -8.90
CA ASN A 21 -10.25 14.99 -9.69
C ASN A 21 -9.75 15.08 -11.13
N ALA A 22 -8.53 14.62 -11.41
CA ALA A 22 -8.01 14.53 -12.78
C ALA A 22 -8.52 13.28 -13.52
N SER A 23 -9.04 12.27 -12.83
CA SER A 23 -9.47 11.01 -13.41
C SER A 23 -10.78 11.17 -14.18
N PRO A 24 -10.80 10.92 -15.51
CA PRO A 24 -12.04 10.99 -16.30
C PRO A 24 -13.09 9.99 -15.80
N VAL A 25 -12.65 8.77 -15.45
CA VAL A 25 -13.51 7.69 -14.94
C VAL A 25 -14.19 8.10 -13.63
N PHE A 26 -13.44 8.75 -12.74
CA PHE A 26 -13.99 9.26 -11.49
C PHE A 26 -15.02 10.36 -11.76
N ASN A 27 -14.68 11.34 -12.60
CA ASN A 27 -15.55 12.47 -12.89
C ASN A 27 -16.85 12.07 -13.60
N GLU A 28 -16.80 11.10 -14.52
CA GLU A 28 -17.99 10.60 -15.22
C GLU A 28 -18.99 9.91 -14.27
N SER A 29 -18.50 9.18 -13.27
CA SER A 29 -19.35 8.36 -12.39
C SER A 29 -19.65 9.00 -11.02
N TYR A 30 -18.79 9.92 -10.59
CA TYR A 30 -18.77 10.47 -9.24
C TYR A 30 -18.56 12.00 -9.20
N GLY A 31 -18.55 12.67 -10.36
CA GLY A 31 -18.44 14.14 -10.43
C GLY A 31 -19.44 14.85 -9.51
N GLY A 32 -18.94 15.80 -8.73
CA GLY A 32 -19.74 16.55 -7.75
C GLY A 32 -20.08 15.79 -6.46
N LYS A 33 -19.55 14.58 -6.24
CA LYS A 33 -19.61 13.88 -4.95
C LYS A 33 -18.34 14.14 -4.14
N ASN A 34 -18.47 14.07 -2.82
CA ASN A 34 -17.34 14.20 -1.91
C ASN A 34 -16.35 13.04 -2.07
N ILE A 35 -15.06 13.38 -2.08
CA ILE A 35 -13.95 12.44 -1.97
C ILE A 35 -13.75 12.12 -0.49
N VAL A 36 -13.90 10.85 -0.12
CA VAL A 36 -13.69 10.39 1.26
C VAL A 36 -12.39 9.61 1.34
N VAL A 37 -11.43 10.10 2.14
CA VAL A 37 -10.20 9.36 2.44
C VAL A 37 -10.32 8.70 3.81
N VAL A 38 -10.21 7.38 3.83
CA VAL A 38 -10.31 6.57 5.04
C VAL A 38 -8.92 6.33 5.63
N LEU A 39 -8.74 6.69 6.90
CA LEU A 39 -7.50 6.51 7.65
C LEU A 39 -7.74 5.53 8.80
N ASP A 40 -6.78 4.62 9.04
CA ASP A 40 -6.81 3.81 10.24
C ASP A 40 -6.36 4.64 11.48
N ASN A 41 -6.47 4.03 12.66
CA ASN A 41 -6.07 4.69 13.89
C ASN A 41 -4.57 4.58 14.21
N ALA A 42 -3.70 4.30 13.22
CA ALA A 42 -2.28 4.16 13.50
C ALA A 42 -1.68 5.50 13.98
N PRO A 43 -0.68 5.48 14.90
CA PRO A 43 -0.04 6.70 15.40
C PRO A 43 0.59 7.57 14.29
N ALA A 44 0.91 6.96 13.15
CA ALA A 44 1.40 7.62 11.94
C ALA A 44 0.45 8.71 11.41
N HIS A 45 -0.86 8.52 11.60
CA HIS A 45 -1.88 9.40 11.05
C HIS A 45 -2.38 10.45 12.03
N ARG A 46 -1.96 10.43 13.30
CA ARG A 46 -2.54 11.25 14.39
C ARG A 46 -2.71 12.74 14.06
N GLU A 47 -1.84 13.26 13.22
CA GLU A 47 -1.71 14.67 12.89
C GLU A 47 -2.11 14.97 11.43
N THR A 48 -2.62 13.98 10.69
CA THR A 48 -2.92 14.11 9.26
C THR A 48 -4.09 15.06 9.03
N GLU A 49 -5.16 14.97 9.82
CA GLU A 49 -6.34 15.84 9.66
C GLU A 49 -6.05 17.31 9.91
N GLU A 50 -5.13 17.62 10.82
CA GLU A 50 -4.76 19.00 11.14
C GLU A 50 -3.85 19.63 10.07
N ARG A 51 -3.17 18.80 9.25
CA ARG A 51 -2.16 19.25 8.28
C ARG A 51 -2.64 19.21 6.83
N VAL A 52 -3.67 18.43 6.52
CA VAL A 52 -4.26 18.39 5.19
C VAL A 52 -4.89 19.73 4.86
N LYS A 53 -4.70 20.20 3.62
CA LYS A 53 -5.34 21.43 3.16
C LYS A 53 -6.85 21.20 3.08
N PRO A 54 -7.68 22.14 3.57
CA PRO A 54 -9.12 22.02 3.42
C PRO A 54 -9.50 22.13 1.93
N HIS A 55 -10.34 21.21 1.48
CA HIS A 55 -11.04 21.28 0.19
C HIS A 55 -12.54 21.06 0.48
N ASP A 56 -13.41 21.76 -0.25
CA ASP A 56 -14.85 21.82 0.06
C ASP A 56 -15.56 20.45 -0.03
N ASP A 57 -15.01 19.56 -0.84
CA ASP A 57 -15.52 18.23 -1.16
C ASP A 57 -14.62 17.09 -0.66
N LEU A 58 -13.57 17.39 0.14
CA LEU A 58 -12.70 16.39 0.76
C LEU A 58 -13.15 16.09 2.20
N VAL A 59 -13.39 14.80 2.48
CA VAL A 59 -13.74 14.31 3.82
C VAL A 59 -12.68 13.32 4.29
N LEU A 60 -12.09 13.58 5.46
CA LEU A 60 -11.18 12.65 6.13
C LEU A 60 -11.95 11.83 7.17
N LEU A 61 -11.98 10.52 6.98
CA LEU A 61 -12.66 9.59 7.88
C LEU A 61 -11.64 8.75 8.66
N ARG A 62 -11.44 9.06 9.94
CA ARG A 62 -10.64 8.24 10.85
C ARG A 62 -11.47 7.10 11.42
N LEU A 63 -10.98 5.88 11.26
CA LEU A 63 -11.56 4.70 11.86
C LEU A 63 -11.23 4.61 13.36
N ALA A 64 -12.14 4.01 14.13
CA ALA A 64 -11.90 3.71 15.53
C ALA A 64 -10.78 2.65 15.69
N PRO A 65 -10.11 2.59 16.85
CA PRO A 65 -9.15 1.52 17.15
C PRO A 65 -9.73 0.13 16.86
N TYR A 66 -8.89 -0.77 16.34
CA TYR A 66 -9.24 -2.17 16.07
C TYR A 66 -10.40 -2.39 15.08
N SER A 67 -10.74 -1.39 14.27
CA SER A 67 -11.83 -1.48 13.26
C SER A 67 -11.34 -1.95 11.89
N THR A 68 -10.50 -3.00 11.86
CA THR A 68 -9.91 -3.51 10.60
C THR A 68 -10.97 -3.98 9.60
N MET A 69 -12.10 -4.51 10.08
CA MET A 69 -13.23 -4.91 9.23
C MET A 69 -13.85 -3.73 8.46
N CYS A 70 -13.67 -2.51 8.94
CA CYS A 70 -14.18 -1.29 8.30
C CYS A 70 -13.14 -0.64 7.36
N ASN A 71 -11.92 -1.18 7.26
CA ASN A 71 -10.88 -0.66 6.40
C ASN A 71 -10.91 -1.37 5.03
N PRO A 72 -11.32 -0.69 3.95
CA PRO A 72 -11.44 -1.33 2.62
C PRO A 72 -10.10 -1.84 2.08
N THR A 73 -8.97 -1.27 2.53
CA THR A 73 -7.64 -1.70 2.07
C THR A 73 -7.27 -3.11 2.56
N GLU A 74 -7.83 -3.56 3.69
CA GLU A 74 -7.56 -4.90 4.23
C GLU A 74 -8.01 -6.00 3.27
N GLY A 75 -9.13 -5.80 2.57
CA GLY A 75 -9.61 -6.71 1.53
C GLY A 75 -8.65 -6.80 0.36
N CYS A 76 -8.24 -5.65 -0.19
CA CYS A 76 -7.28 -5.57 -1.30
C CYS A 76 -5.96 -6.26 -0.95
N PHE A 77 -5.41 -5.99 0.24
CA PHE A 77 -4.17 -6.63 0.69
C PHE A 77 -4.34 -8.12 0.96
N SER A 78 -5.52 -8.57 1.36
CA SER A 78 -5.79 -10.01 1.55
C SER A 78 -5.73 -10.76 0.23
N VAL A 79 -6.31 -10.21 -0.84
CA VAL A 79 -6.24 -10.78 -2.20
C VAL A 79 -4.79 -10.79 -2.70
N LEU A 80 -4.07 -9.66 -2.59
CA LEU A 80 -2.67 -9.59 -2.98
C LEU A 80 -1.81 -10.61 -2.22
N LYS A 81 -2.00 -10.73 -0.90
CA LYS A 81 -1.29 -11.73 -0.08
C LYS A 81 -1.62 -13.15 -0.50
N ALA A 82 -2.86 -13.45 -0.90
CA ALA A 82 -3.24 -14.77 -1.38
C ALA A 82 -2.51 -15.13 -2.68
N ASN A 83 -2.49 -14.22 -3.65
CA ASN A 83 -1.79 -14.41 -4.93
C ASN A 83 -0.27 -14.60 -4.73
N ILE A 84 0.34 -13.76 -3.89
CA ILE A 84 1.76 -13.90 -3.54
C ILE A 84 2.01 -15.27 -2.89
N LYS A 85 1.17 -15.70 -1.95
CA LYS A 85 1.32 -17.01 -1.29
C LYS A 85 1.18 -18.17 -2.28
N GLU A 86 0.24 -18.10 -3.21
CA GLU A 86 0.06 -19.10 -4.25
C GLU A 86 1.29 -19.20 -5.14
N HIS A 87 1.79 -18.06 -5.64
CA HIS A 87 3.01 -18.02 -6.44
C HIS A 87 4.23 -18.57 -5.68
N LEU A 88 4.37 -18.23 -4.40
CA LEU A 88 5.45 -18.77 -3.56
C LEU A 88 5.28 -20.27 -3.30
N ALA A 89 4.06 -20.77 -3.17
CA ALA A 89 3.79 -22.20 -2.98
C ALA A 89 4.18 -23.02 -4.21
N LEU A 90 3.89 -22.51 -5.42
CA LEU A 90 4.29 -23.14 -6.69
C LEU A 90 5.82 -23.15 -6.88
N ASN A 91 6.50 -22.10 -6.42
CA ASN A 91 7.96 -21.96 -6.55
C ASN A 91 8.73 -22.39 -5.29
N ARG A 92 8.11 -23.19 -4.42
CA ARG A 92 8.66 -23.56 -3.11
C ARG A 92 10.04 -24.18 -3.19
N GLU A 93 10.29 -25.03 -4.18
CA GLU A 93 11.58 -25.70 -4.35
C GLU A 93 12.68 -24.69 -4.69
N SER A 94 12.43 -23.77 -5.63
CA SER A 94 13.37 -22.70 -6.00
C SER A 94 13.64 -21.72 -4.86
N ILE A 95 12.65 -21.47 -3.99
CA ILE A 95 12.83 -20.62 -2.79
C ILE A 95 13.71 -21.31 -1.74
N CYS A 96 13.58 -22.64 -1.61
CA CYS A 96 14.34 -23.45 -0.66
C CYS A 96 15.73 -23.82 -1.19
N ASP A 97 15.95 -23.67 -2.50
CA ASP A 97 17.22 -23.87 -3.16
C ASP A 97 18.22 -22.79 -2.71
N ARG A 98 19.24 -23.24 -1.99
CA ARG A 98 20.32 -22.41 -1.45
C ARG A 98 21.60 -22.53 -2.28
N THR A 99 21.54 -23.21 -3.42
CA THR A 99 22.71 -23.56 -4.23
C THR A 99 23.19 -22.37 -5.08
N SER A 100 22.32 -21.41 -5.38
CA SER A 100 22.67 -20.17 -6.08
C SER A 100 22.20 -18.96 -5.28
N MET A 101 23.04 -18.50 -4.36
CA MET A 101 22.86 -17.23 -3.64
C MET A 101 23.46 -16.05 -4.40
N VAL A 102 23.43 -16.08 -5.74
CA VAL A 102 24.00 -15.04 -6.60
C VAL A 102 22.87 -14.38 -7.39
N ASP A 103 22.87 -13.06 -7.39
CA ASP A 103 21.98 -12.22 -8.19
C ASP A 103 22.27 -12.38 -9.69
N GLU A 104 21.40 -11.84 -10.55
CA GLU A 104 21.62 -11.75 -12.01
C GLU A 104 22.93 -10.98 -12.34
N ASP A 105 23.34 -10.07 -11.45
CA ASP A 105 24.61 -9.33 -11.51
C ASP A 105 25.81 -10.09 -10.90
N GLY A 106 25.64 -11.35 -10.48
CA GLY A 106 26.68 -12.17 -9.85
C GLY A 106 27.00 -11.81 -8.39
N ILE A 107 26.19 -10.95 -7.76
CA ILE A 107 26.38 -10.52 -6.37
C ILE A 107 25.86 -11.57 -5.39
N VAL A 108 26.69 -11.95 -4.41
CA VAL A 108 26.25 -12.86 -3.34
C VAL A 108 25.20 -12.19 -2.47
N LEU A 109 23.98 -12.71 -2.49
CA LEU A 109 22.85 -12.22 -1.71
C LEU A 109 22.80 -12.90 -0.34
N THR A 110 22.44 -12.13 0.69
CA THR A 110 22.06 -12.72 1.98
C THR A 110 20.75 -13.50 1.83
N VAL A 111 20.53 -14.50 2.68
CA VAL A 111 19.28 -15.29 2.70
C VAL A 111 18.05 -14.39 2.70
N LYS A 112 18.05 -13.35 3.55
CA LYS A 112 16.95 -12.39 3.67
C LYS A 112 16.68 -11.64 2.36
N ARG A 113 17.74 -11.22 1.65
CA ARG A 113 17.63 -10.48 0.39
C ARG A 113 17.17 -11.38 -0.75
N CYS A 114 17.64 -12.62 -0.78
CA CYS A 114 17.20 -13.64 -1.73
C CYS A 114 15.69 -13.91 -1.57
N THR A 115 15.21 -14.09 -0.34
CA THR A 115 13.77 -14.27 -0.06
C THR A 115 12.92 -13.05 -0.40
N MET A 116 13.42 -11.83 -0.17
CA MET A 116 12.72 -10.60 -0.56
C MET A 116 12.51 -10.52 -2.08
N ARG A 117 13.52 -10.85 -2.90
CA ARG A 117 13.38 -10.87 -4.36
C ARG A 117 12.33 -11.85 -4.87
N PHE A 118 12.14 -12.99 -4.21
CA PHE A 118 11.04 -13.90 -4.55
C PHE A 118 9.67 -13.28 -4.27
N SER A 119 9.54 -12.54 -3.17
CA SER A 119 8.29 -11.85 -2.84
C SER A 119 8.01 -10.69 -3.80
N GLU A 120 9.05 -9.97 -4.22
CA GLU A 120 8.96 -8.90 -5.23
C GLU A 120 8.52 -9.46 -6.59
N ARG A 121 9.17 -10.53 -7.06
CA ARG A 121 8.77 -11.22 -8.31
C ARG A 121 7.35 -11.75 -8.25
N ALA A 122 6.95 -12.35 -7.13
CA ALA A 122 5.59 -12.83 -6.92
C ALA A 122 4.56 -11.68 -6.96
N ALA A 123 4.89 -10.53 -6.37
CA ALA A 123 4.03 -9.35 -6.40
C ALA A 123 3.89 -8.79 -7.83
N HIS A 124 5.00 -8.68 -8.58
CA HIS A 124 4.98 -8.25 -9.98
C HIS A 124 4.20 -9.21 -10.89
N ALA A 125 4.27 -10.52 -10.65
CA ALA A 125 3.49 -11.50 -11.41
C ALA A 125 1.99 -11.50 -11.05
N SER A 126 1.60 -10.85 -9.96
CA SER A 126 0.22 -10.77 -9.47
C SER A 126 -0.50 -9.47 -9.84
N MET A 127 0.19 -8.55 -10.52
CA MET A 127 -0.30 -7.25 -11.00
C MET A 127 -0.49 -7.28 -12.52
#